data_AF-A0A929K5E8-F1
#
_entry.id   AF-A0A929K5E8-F1
#
_cell.length_a   1.000
_cell.length_b   1.000
_cell.length_c   1.000
_cell.angle_alpha   90.00
_cell.angle_beta   90.00
_cell.angle_gamma   90.00
#
_symmetry.space_group_name_H-M   'P 1'
#
loop_
_entity.id
_entity.type
_entity.pdbx_description
1 polymer ?
#
loop_
_entity_poly.entity_id
_entity_poly.type
_entity_poly.pdbx_seq_one_letter_code
_entity_poly.pdbx_strand_id
1 'polypeptide(L)'
;MITNSQRDNSLYAVIMAGGSGTRFWPRSRKNRPKQLLNITGDEILLKKTIELITPIVPVSRIKIVTTLIQAGSVKSTVPQIPEENIIIEP
;
A
#
# COMPACT_ATOMS: atom_id res chain seq x y z
N MET A 1 -25.25 -4.64 4.30
CA MET A 1 -24.69 -3.39 4.88
C MET A 1 -24.17 -3.74 6.27
N ILE A 2 -22.85 -3.79 6.46
CA ILE A 2 -22.27 -4.05 7.78
C ILE A 2 -22.45 -2.76 8.59
N THR A 3 -23.19 -2.84 9.68
CA THR A 3 -23.47 -1.70 10.57
C THR A 3 -22.18 -1.27 11.28
N ASN A 4 -22.00 0.04 11.48
CA ASN A 4 -20.81 0.65 12.12
C ASN A 4 -20.56 0.21 13.59
N SER A 5 -21.38 -0.70 14.14
CA SER A 5 -21.43 -1.00 15.58
C SER A 5 -20.45 -2.08 16.06
N GLN A 6 -19.60 -2.64 15.20
CA GLN A 6 -18.52 -3.57 15.59
C GLN A 6 -17.20 -3.33 14.84
N ARG A 7 -16.79 -2.07 14.68
CA ARG A 7 -15.39 -1.82 14.28
C ARG A 7 -14.51 -1.98 15.50
N ASP A 8 -13.67 -3.01 15.51
CA ASP A 8 -12.65 -3.17 16.51
C ASP A 8 -11.69 -1.98 16.44
N ASN A 9 -11.72 -1.16 17.47
CA ASN A 9 -10.93 0.05 17.56
C ASN A 9 -9.44 -0.22 17.84
N SER A 10 -9.03 -1.49 17.89
CA SER A 10 -7.65 -1.94 17.98
C SER A 10 -7.09 -2.50 16.68
N LEU A 11 -7.90 -2.60 15.61
CA LEU A 11 -7.48 -3.19 14.34
C LEU A 11 -6.52 -2.28 13.55
N TYR A 12 -5.39 -2.84 13.14
CA TYR A 12 -4.42 -2.26 12.21
C TYR A 12 -4.29 -3.13 10.97
N ALA A 13 -4.01 -2.49 9.84
CA ALA A 13 -3.68 -3.19 8.61
C ALA A 13 -2.21 -2.96 8.26
N VAL A 14 -1.49 -4.03 7.92
CA VAL A 14 -0.10 -3.95 7.44
C VAL A 14 -0.06 -4.42 5.99
N ILE A 15 0.36 -3.54 5.09
CA ILE A 15 0.50 -3.83 3.66
C ILE A 15 1.98 -4.02 3.36
N MET A 16 2.37 -5.24 2.99
CA MET A 16 3.72 -5.54 2.52
C MET A 16 3.87 -5.11 1.06
N ALA A 17 4.50 -3.95 0.85
CA ALA A 17 4.67 -3.28 -0.44
C ALA A 17 6.16 -3.15 -0.82
N GLY A 18 6.98 -4.15 -0.45
CA GLY A 18 8.39 -4.26 -0.80
C GLY A 18 8.66 -5.20 -1.99
N GLY A 19 9.95 -5.51 -2.21
CA GLY A 19 10.41 -6.43 -3.23
C GLY A 19 10.70 -5.82 -4.60
N SER A 20 11.61 -6.45 -5.35
CA SER A 20 12.15 -5.94 -6.63
C SER A 20 11.24 -6.14 -7.84
N GLY A 21 10.16 -6.92 -7.69
CA GLY A 21 9.13 -7.10 -8.72
C GLY A 21 9.57 -7.86 -9.97
N THR A 22 10.65 -8.66 -9.94
CA THR A 22 11.27 -9.27 -11.14
C THR A 22 10.37 -10.14 -12.03
N ARG A 23 9.27 -10.68 -11.50
CA ARG A 23 8.36 -11.57 -12.26
C ARG A 23 7.48 -10.87 -13.30
N PHE A 24 7.36 -9.53 -13.25
CA PHE A 24 6.60 -8.73 -14.21
C PHE A 24 7.51 -7.91 -15.14
N TRP A 25 8.77 -8.32 -15.28
CA TRP A 25 9.66 -7.74 -16.29
C TRP A 25 9.06 -7.98 -17.70
N PRO A 26 9.04 -7.00 -18.62
CA PRO A 26 9.71 -5.72 -18.57
C PRO A 26 8.87 -4.56 -17.98
N ARG A 27 7.68 -4.80 -17.44
CA ARG A 27 6.87 -3.70 -16.87
C ARG A 27 7.36 -3.27 -15.49
N SER A 28 7.84 -4.21 -14.67
CA SER A 28 8.46 -3.89 -13.38
C SER A 28 9.96 -3.64 -13.50
N ARG A 29 10.45 -2.67 -12.75
CA ARG A 29 11.88 -2.34 -12.58
C ARG A 29 12.15 -2.11 -11.10
N LYS A 30 13.43 -2.09 -10.70
CA LYS A 30 13.83 -1.76 -9.32
C LYS A 30 13.16 -0.48 -8.81
N ASN A 31 13.10 0.55 -9.66
CA ASN A 31 12.54 1.87 -9.33
C ASN A 31 11.03 1.98 -9.58
N ARG A 32 10.40 0.95 -10.18
CA ARG A 32 8.96 0.88 -10.43
C ARG A 32 8.47 -0.55 -10.21
N PRO A 33 8.38 -0.99 -8.95
CA PRO A 33 8.02 -2.36 -8.60
C PRO A 33 6.53 -2.63 -8.86
N LYS A 34 6.12 -3.91 -8.85
CA LYS A 34 4.78 -4.35 -9.26
C LYS A 34 3.64 -3.62 -8.54
N GLN A 35 3.81 -3.32 -7.25
CA GLN A 35 2.83 -2.66 -6.40
C GLN A 35 2.56 -1.21 -6.84
N LEU A 36 3.49 -0.61 -7.59
CA LEU A 36 3.37 0.72 -8.22
C LEU A 36 3.01 0.64 -9.71
N LEU A 37 2.58 -0.53 -10.17
CA LEU A 37 2.04 -0.74 -11.51
C LEU A 37 0.54 -0.90 -11.45
N ASN A 38 -0.09 -0.52 -12.55
CA ASN A 38 -1.40 -1.01 -12.92
C ASN A 38 -1.19 -2.27 -13.79
N ILE A 39 -1.53 -3.44 -13.23
CA ILE A 39 -1.39 -4.74 -13.91
C ILE A 39 -2.76 -5.27 -14.34
N THR A 40 -3.81 -4.99 -13.56
CA THR A 40 -5.17 -5.51 -13.77
C THR A 40 -6.20 -4.40 -13.54
N GLY A 41 -6.36 -3.52 -14.53
CA GLY A 41 -7.39 -2.47 -14.54
C GLY A 41 -6.84 -1.11 -14.97
N ASP A 42 -7.32 -0.06 -14.31
CA ASP A 42 -6.95 1.34 -14.56
C ASP A 42 -6.13 1.98 -13.41
N GLU A 43 -5.98 1.26 -12.29
CA GLU A 43 -5.37 1.77 -11.06
C GLU A 43 -4.11 1.03 -10.61
N ILE A 44 -3.28 1.73 -9.86
CA ILE A 44 -2.08 1.17 -9.24
C ILE A 44 -2.50 0.17 -8.15
N LEU A 45 -1.88 -1.01 -8.13
CA LEU A 45 -2.22 -2.09 -7.20
C LEU A 45 -2.27 -1.64 -5.74
N LEU A 46 -1.27 -0.86 -5.29
CA LEU A 46 -1.24 -0.36 -3.91
C LEU A 46 -2.44 0.54 -3.57
N LYS A 47 -2.88 1.42 -4.48
CA LYS A 47 -4.06 2.27 -4.27
C LYS A 47 -5.32 1.41 -4.12
N LYS A 48 -5.50 0.48 -5.06
CA LYS A 48 -6.62 -0.46 -5.05
C LYS A 48 -6.65 -1.31 -3.77
N THR A 49 -5.50 -1.75 -3.28
CA THR A 49 -5.41 -2.47 -2.01
C THR A 49 -5.88 -1.61 -0.84
N ILE A 50 -5.47 -0.34 -0.77
CA ILE A 50 -5.90 0.57 0.30
C ILE A 50 -7.40 0.84 0.24
N GLU A 51 -7.97 1.04 -0.94
CA GLU A 51 -9.40 1.27 -1.12
C GLU A 51 -10.28 0.10 -0.67
N LEU A 52 -9.78 -1.14 -0.83
CA LEU A 52 -10.47 -2.32 -0.30
C LEU A 52 -10.45 -2.37 1.24
N ILE A 53 -9.46 -1.74 1.88
CA ILE A 53 -9.23 -1.81 3.34
C ILE A 53 -9.88 -0.62 4.07
N THR A 54 -9.96 0.56 3.45
CA THR A 54 -10.45 1.79 4.09
C THR A 54 -11.87 1.75 4.65
N PRO A 55 -12.82 0.92 4.14
CA PRO A 55 -14.12 0.76 4.79
C PRO A 55 -14.04 0.12 6.17
N ILE A 56 -12.96 -0.62 6.45
CA ILE A 56 -12.76 -1.44 7.65
C ILE A 56 -11.76 -0.77 8.60
N VAL A 57 -10.63 -0.26 8.08
CA VAL A 57 -9.53 0.32 8.86
C VAL A 57 -9.27 1.75 8.41
N PRO A 58 -9.26 2.74 9.32
CA PRO A 58 -8.96 4.12 8.95
C PRO A 58 -7.51 4.27 8.46
N VAL A 59 -7.25 5.23 7.57
CA VAL A 59 -5.92 5.47 6.97
C VAL A 59 -4.81 5.70 8.01
N SER A 60 -5.15 6.28 9.17
CA SER A 60 -4.22 6.48 10.29
C SER A 60 -3.70 5.19 10.91
N ARG A 61 -4.35 4.05 10.64
CA ARG A 61 -3.99 2.70 11.13
C ARG A 61 -3.58 1.72 10.04
N ILE A 62 -3.41 2.21 8.82
CA ILE A 62 -2.81 1.43 7.73
C ILE A 62 -1.31 1.70 7.74
N LYS A 63 -0.50 0.66 7.93
CA LYS A 63 0.96 0.68 7.82
C LYS A 63 1.38 0.06 6.49
N ILE A 64 2.37 0.66 5.84
CA ILE A 64 2.94 0.16 4.59
C ILE A 64 4.42 -0.14 4.83
N VAL A 65 4.80 -1.39 4.64
CA VAL A 65 6.19 -1.83 4.78
C VAL A 65 6.81 -1.90 3.39
N THR A 66 7.94 -1.22 3.17
CA THR A 66 8.60 -1.14 1.86
C THR A 66 10.11 -0.96 1.99
N THR A 67 10.81 -0.91 0.85
CA THR A 67 12.26 -0.70 0.80
C THR A 67 12.61 0.79 0.71
N LEU A 68 13.82 1.18 1.11
CA LEU A 68 14.29 2.57 1.06
C LEU A 68 14.12 3.21 -0.34
N ILE A 69 14.46 2.47 -1.40
CA ILE A 69 14.39 2.93 -2.79
C ILE A 69 12.93 3.21 -3.21
N GLN A 70 11.96 2.50 -2.61
CA GLN A 70 10.56 2.56 -3.01
C GLN A 70 9.73 3.52 -2.15
N ALA A 71 10.21 3.89 -0.95
CA ALA A 71 9.49 4.71 0.02
C ALA A 71 8.97 6.02 -0.58
N GLY A 72 9.79 6.76 -1.33
CA GLY A 72 9.37 8.01 -1.97
C GLY A 72 8.25 7.81 -2.99
N SER A 73 8.35 6.77 -3.83
CA SER A 73 7.32 6.46 -4.82
C SER A 73 6.04 5.91 -4.19
N VAL A 74 6.14 5.19 -3.07
CA VAL A 74 4.99 4.79 -2.26
C VAL A 74 4.29 6.03 -1.71
N LYS A 75 5.01 6.95 -1.07
CA LYS A 75 4.42 8.16 -0.49
C LYS A 75 3.71 9.02 -1.54
N SER A 76 4.32 9.21 -2.72
CA SER A 76 3.69 9.97 -3.80
C SER A 76 2.45 9.28 -4.39
N THR A 77 2.42 7.95 -4.36
CA THR A 77 1.26 7.16 -4.82
C THR A 77 0.11 7.24 -3.83
N VAL A 78 0.38 7.27 -2.52
CA VAL A 78 -0.64 7.22 -1.47
C VAL A 78 -0.50 8.39 -0.47
N PRO A 79 -0.70 9.64 -0.92
CA PRO A 79 -0.46 10.82 -0.10
C PRO A 79 -1.35 10.89 1.15
N GLN A 80 -2.50 10.19 1.14
CA GLN A 80 -3.42 10.10 2.27
C GLN A 80 -2.90 9.25 3.44
N ILE A 81 -1.86 8.44 3.23
CA ILE A 81 -1.24 7.64 4.30
C ILE A 81 -0.23 8.52 5.03
N PRO A 82 -0.28 8.62 6.37
CA PRO A 82 0.71 9.37 7.15
C PRO A 82 2.14 8.88 6.89
N GLU A 83 3.12 9.78 6.94
CA GLU A 83 4.50 9.42 6.61
C GLU A 83 5.10 8.44 7.63
N GLU A 84 4.76 8.61 8.91
CA GLU A 84 5.10 7.71 10.00
C GLU A 84 4.47 6.30 9.89
N ASN A 85 3.56 6.12 8.93
CA ASN A 85 2.96 4.83 8.61
C ASN A 85 3.67 4.10 7.47
N ILE A 86 4.67 4.73 6.82
CA ILE A 86 5.52 4.09 5.82
C ILE A 86 6.79 3.61 6.52
N ILE A 87 6.89 2.29 6.71
CA ILE A 87 7.99 1.64 7.42
C ILE A 87 8.99 1.13 6.38
N ILE A 88 10.23 1.56 6.52
CA ILE A 88 11.34 1.13 5.66
C ILE A 88 11.99 -0.10 6.30
N GLU A 89 12.04 -1.21 5.57
CA GLU A 89 12.78 -2.41 5.99
C GLU A 89 14.31 -2.15 5.98
N PRO A 90 15.05 -2.67 6.97
CA PRO A 90 16.51 -2.52 7.05
C PRO A 90 17.25 -3.24 5.91
#